data_AF-A0A0M4M3L7-F1
#
_entry.id   AF-A0A0M4M3L7-F1
#
_cell.length_a   1.000
_cell.length_b   1.000
_cell.length_c   1.000
_cell.angle_alpha   90.00
_cell.angle_beta   90.00
_cell.angle_gamma   90.00
#
_symmetry.space_group_name_H-M   'P 1'
#
loop_
_entity.id
_entity.type
_entity.pdbx_description
1 polymer ?
#
loop_
_entity_poly.entity_id
_entity_poly.type
_entity_poly.pdbx_seq_one_letter_code
_entity_poly.pdbx_strand_id
1 'polypeptide(L)'
;MRIADTKTRSSIRSVLIPDGLIPVIGDHLRQHCDWTDPDAMVFPPRWVKIMSQTTLEGQFRKAREKAGRPDLTFKSLRASHATLLMLRGGTLREVMDELGHSSEKVAIKHYQRIVDQHRSQVVNQLVDEFIHSQYESTIDDVDNGYAGF
;
A
#
# COMPACT_ATOMS: atom_id res chain seq x y z
N MET A 1 -2.35 -7.98 27.57
CA MET A 1 -2.55 -7.01 26.48
C MET A 1 -4.01 -6.58 26.53
N ARG A 2 -4.29 -5.28 26.54
CA ARG A 2 -5.65 -4.71 26.54
C ARG A 2 -5.78 -3.89 25.28
N ILE A 3 -6.91 -4.00 24.56
CA ILE A 3 -7.25 -2.98 23.56
C ILE A 3 -7.56 -1.73 24.39
N ALA A 4 -6.61 -0.81 24.44
CA ALA A 4 -6.81 0.50 25.04
C ALA A 4 -7.43 1.40 23.97
N ASP A 5 -8.37 2.24 24.39
CA ASP A 5 -8.88 3.30 23.53
C ASP A 5 -7.74 4.13 22.99
N THR A 6 -7.89 4.56 21.74
CA THR A 6 -6.90 5.41 21.09
C THR A 6 -6.63 6.64 21.96
N LYS A 7 -5.34 6.85 22.31
CA LYS A 7 -4.88 7.94 23.17
C LYS A 7 -5.27 9.34 22.63
N THR A 8 -5.58 9.45 21.34
CA THR A 8 -6.02 10.68 20.67
C THR A 8 -7.03 10.38 19.55
N ARG A 9 -7.97 11.31 19.30
CA ARG A 9 -8.91 11.24 18.15
C ARG A 9 -8.18 11.12 16.80
N SER A 10 -6.96 11.65 16.70
CA SER A 10 -6.11 11.56 15.50
C SER A 10 -5.59 10.15 15.18
N SER A 11 -5.77 9.18 16.07
CA SER A 11 -5.38 7.79 15.83
C SER A 11 -6.48 6.95 15.19
N ILE A 12 -7.71 7.45 15.14
CA ILE A 12 -8.84 6.83 14.42
C ILE A 12 -8.77 7.30 12.97
N ARG A 13 -8.76 6.36 12.04
CA ARG A 13 -8.75 6.65 10.60
C ARG A 13 -9.55 5.61 9.83
N SER A 14 -10.17 6.06 8.75
CA SER A 14 -10.76 5.20 7.74
C SER A 14 -9.70 4.87 6.71
N VAL A 15 -9.51 3.59 6.43
CA VAL A 15 -8.63 3.11 5.36
C VAL A 15 -9.51 2.42 4.34
N LEU A 16 -9.30 2.74 3.06
CA LEU A 16 -10.01 2.10 1.98
C LEU A 16 -9.59 0.63 1.89
N ILE A 17 -10.57 -0.26 1.80
CA ILE A 17 -10.34 -1.69 1.55
C ILE A 17 -10.41 -1.89 0.04
N PRO A 18 -9.34 -2.35 -0.63
CA PRO A 18 -9.38 -2.62 -2.06
C PRO A 18 -10.42 -3.70 -2.40
N ASP A 19 -11.14 -3.54 -3.51
CA ASP A 19 -12.22 -4.46 -3.93
C ASP A 19 -11.77 -5.92 -4.01
N GLY A 20 -10.56 -6.15 -4.54
CA GLY A 20 -9.98 -7.49 -4.63
C GLY A 20 -9.69 -8.14 -3.27
N LEU A 21 -9.59 -7.36 -2.19
CA LEU A 21 -9.35 -7.87 -0.83
C LEU A 21 -10.66 -8.21 -0.10
N ILE A 22 -11.79 -7.64 -0.51
CA ILE A 22 -13.11 -7.91 0.06
C ILE A 22 -13.44 -9.42 0.11
N PRO A 23 -13.33 -10.20 -0.98
CA PRO A 23 -13.64 -11.63 -0.91
C PRO A 23 -12.71 -12.39 0.05
N VAL A 24 -11.42 -12.04 0.07
CA VAL A 24 -10.41 -12.65 0.95
C VAL A 24 -10.73 -12.37 2.42
N ILE A 25 -11.09 -11.12 2.76
CA ILE A 25 -11.52 -10.75 4.11
C ILE A 25 -12.81 -11.50 4.46
N GLY A 26 -13.78 -11.54 3.55
CA GLY A 26 -15.04 -12.26 3.77
C GLY A 26 -14.83 -13.74 4.06
N ASP A 27 -13.95 -14.42 3.32
CA ASP A 27 -13.59 -15.82 3.56
C ASP A 27 -12.91 -16.00 4.93
N HIS A 28 -11.96 -15.12 5.27
CA HIS A 28 -11.28 -15.16 6.56
C HIS A 28 -12.27 -14.98 7.72
N LEU A 29 -13.16 -13.99 7.63
CA LEU A 29 -14.19 -13.77 8.64
C LEU A 29 -15.07 -15.01 8.82
N ARG A 30 -15.53 -15.63 7.72
CA ARG A 30 -16.36 -16.84 7.76
C ARG A 30 -15.67 -18.04 8.40
N GLN A 31 -14.39 -18.24 8.11
CA GLN A 31 -13.65 -19.43 8.53
C GLN A 31 -13.07 -19.31 9.94
N HIS A 32 -12.80 -18.09 10.41
CA HIS A 32 -11.99 -17.89 11.60
C HIS A 32 -12.64 -17.02 12.67
N CYS A 33 -13.62 -16.18 12.34
CA CYS A 33 -14.24 -15.28 13.31
C CYS A 33 -15.51 -15.88 13.91
N ASP A 34 -15.77 -15.55 15.18
CA ASP A 34 -17.05 -15.80 15.80
C ASP A 34 -18.04 -14.73 15.34
N TRP A 35 -19.08 -15.12 14.61
CA TRP A 35 -20.10 -14.21 14.09
C TRP A 35 -21.21 -13.91 15.10
N THR A 36 -21.18 -14.57 16.26
CA THR A 36 -22.16 -14.35 17.34
C THR A 36 -21.75 -13.24 18.29
N ASP A 37 -20.46 -12.87 18.29
CA ASP A 37 -19.89 -11.81 19.12
C ASP A 37 -19.43 -10.61 18.25
N PRO A 38 -20.09 -9.45 18.33
CA PRO A 38 -19.67 -8.24 17.64
C PRO A 38 -18.26 -7.75 18.03
N ASP A 39 -17.79 -8.10 19.23
CA ASP A 39 -16.46 -7.76 19.74
C ASP A 39 -15.41 -8.84 19.43
N ALA A 40 -15.76 -9.85 18.61
CA ALA A 40 -14.85 -10.89 18.20
C ALA A 40 -13.64 -10.32 17.45
N MET A 41 -12.46 -10.84 17.76
CA MET A 41 -11.22 -10.45 17.10
C MET A 41 -11.20 -10.99 15.67
N VAL A 42 -10.96 -10.11 14.70
CA VAL A 42 -10.76 -10.51 13.29
C VAL A 42 -9.59 -11.48 13.14
N PHE A 43 -8.53 -11.33 13.95
CA PHE A 43 -7.40 -12.26 13.98
C PHE A 43 -7.30 -12.96 15.34
N PRO A 44 -8.07 -14.04 15.56
CA PRO A 44 -8.11 -14.70 16.85
C PRO A 44 -6.84 -15.53 17.08
N PRO A 45 -6.16 -15.37 18.24
CA PRO A 45 -5.09 -16.28 18.63
C PRO A 45 -5.68 -17.57 19.23
N ARG A 46 -4.90 -18.66 19.25
CA ARG A 46 -5.38 -19.99 19.69
C ARG A 46 -5.81 -20.08 21.16
N TRP A 47 -5.19 -19.33 22.07
CA TRP A 47 -5.26 -19.60 23.52
C TRP A 47 -5.59 -18.38 24.39
N VAL A 48 -5.56 -17.18 23.82
CA VAL A 48 -5.69 -15.93 24.59
C VAL A 48 -6.78 -15.05 23.96
N LYS A 49 -7.30 -14.06 24.68
CA LYS A 49 -8.35 -13.18 24.12
C LYS A 49 -7.80 -12.19 23.08
N ILE A 50 -6.54 -11.79 23.20
CA ILE A 50 -5.89 -10.78 22.32
C ILE A 50 -4.51 -11.29 21.92
N MET A 51 -4.22 -11.27 20.61
CA MET A 51 -2.92 -11.70 20.09
C MET A 51 -1.81 -10.75 20.53
N SER A 52 -0.74 -11.28 21.13
CA SER A 52 0.43 -10.48 21.48
C SER A 52 1.27 -10.13 20.26
N GLN A 53 1.96 -8.99 20.32
CA GLN A 53 2.91 -8.57 19.28
C GLN A 53 3.99 -9.64 19.02
N THR A 54 4.51 -10.27 20.06
CA THR A 54 5.51 -11.35 19.93
C THR A 54 4.96 -12.56 19.16
N THR A 55 3.68 -12.89 19.34
CA THR A 55 3.04 -13.98 18.60
C THR A 55 2.93 -13.62 17.12
N LEU A 56 2.49 -12.39 16.82
CA LEU A 56 2.40 -11.88 15.46
C LEU A 56 3.77 -11.88 14.77
N GLU A 57 4.81 -11.36 15.44
CA GLU A 57 6.18 -11.35 14.93
C GLU A 57 6.71 -12.77 14.70
N GLY A 58 6.39 -13.70 15.61
CA GLY A 58 6.74 -15.12 15.46
C GLY A 58 6.09 -15.78 14.24
N GLN A 59 4.81 -15.51 13.98
CA GLN A 59 4.13 -16.02 12.78
C GLN A 59 4.66 -15.35 11.50
N PHE A 60 4.88 -14.04 11.55
CA PHE A 60 5.44 -13.30 10.42
C PHE A 60 6.85 -13.78 10.07
N ARG A 61 7.67 -14.13 11.07
CA ARG A 61 8.99 -14.73 10.83
C ARG A 61 8.89 -16.02 10.01
N LYS A 62 7.95 -16.91 10.32
CA LYS A 62 7.73 -18.13 9.52
C LYS A 62 7.28 -17.80 8.10
N ALA A 63 6.39 -16.83 7.95
CA ALA A 63 5.89 -16.40 6.64
C ALA A 63 7.01 -15.81 5.77
N ARG A 64 7.84 -14.91 6.31
CA ARG A 64 8.94 -14.27 5.56
C ARG A 64 10.06 -15.26 5.20
N GLU A 65 10.32 -16.26 6.05
CA GLU A 65 11.27 -17.34 5.75
C GLU A 65 10.77 -18.19 4.58
N LYS A 66 9.48 -18.57 4.60
CA LYS A 66 8.85 -19.29 3.49
C LYS A 66 8.81 -18.49 2.19
N ALA A 67 8.73 -17.17 2.28
CA ALA A 67 8.80 -16.25 1.15
C ALA A 67 10.24 -15.94 0.69
N GLY A 68 11.27 -16.53 1.31
CA GLY A 68 12.68 -16.30 0.95
C GLY A 68 13.21 -14.90 1.31
N ARG A 69 12.54 -14.20 2.24
CA ARG A 69 12.83 -12.82 2.61
C ARG A 69 13.03 -12.64 4.12
N PRO A 70 14.06 -13.27 4.72
CA PRO A 70 14.31 -13.22 6.16
C PRO A 70 14.65 -11.81 6.68
N ASP A 71 15.00 -10.88 5.79
CA ASP A 71 15.32 -9.48 6.06
C ASP A 71 14.08 -8.62 6.40
N LEU A 72 12.88 -9.08 6.06
CA LEU A 72 11.66 -8.28 6.22
C LEU A 72 11.20 -8.25 7.68
N THR A 73 10.77 -7.08 8.15
CA THR A 73 10.07 -6.93 9.44
C THR A 73 8.59 -6.65 9.19
N PHE A 74 7.73 -6.84 10.19
CA PHE A 74 6.30 -6.54 10.05
C PHE A 74 6.08 -5.05 9.72
N LYS A 75 6.90 -4.16 10.31
CA LYS A 75 6.90 -2.72 10.00
C LYS A 75 7.30 -2.42 8.55
N SER A 76 8.15 -3.27 7.95
CA SER A 76 8.58 -3.11 6.56
C SER A 76 7.39 -3.17 5.59
N LEU A 77 6.34 -3.94 5.90
CA LEU A 77 5.13 -3.99 5.07
C LEU A 77 4.48 -2.60 4.94
N ARG A 78 4.38 -1.88 6.06
CA ARG A 78 3.83 -0.51 6.08
C ARG A 78 4.71 0.48 5.32
N ALA A 79 6.03 0.34 5.43
CA ALA A 79 6.96 1.18 4.67
C ALA A 79 6.88 0.89 3.16
N SER A 80 6.78 -0.38 2.76
CA SER A 80 6.60 -0.79 1.37
C SER A 80 5.30 -0.28 0.78
N HIS A 81 4.20 -0.34 1.54
CA HIS A 81 2.92 0.23 1.11
C HIS A 81 3.02 1.72 0.80
N ALA A 82 3.61 2.49 1.71
CA ALA A 82 3.84 3.93 1.51
C ALA A 82 4.65 4.23 0.25
N THR A 83 5.75 3.50 0.08
CA THR A 83 6.60 3.63 -1.10
C THR A 83 5.82 3.32 -2.37
N LEU A 84 5.10 2.19 -2.42
CA LEU A 84 4.33 1.79 -3.60
C LEU A 84 3.25 2.82 -3.94
N LEU A 85 2.57 3.37 -2.94
CA LEU A 85 1.57 4.41 -3.14
C LEU A 85 2.18 5.67 -3.77
N MET A 86 3.34 6.13 -3.26
CA MET A 86 4.06 7.27 -3.84
C MET A 86 4.57 6.99 -5.26
N LEU A 87 5.11 5.79 -5.51
CA LEU A 87 5.60 5.40 -6.84
C LEU A 87 4.47 5.31 -7.89
N ARG A 88 3.23 5.13 -7.45
CA ARG A 88 2.04 5.09 -8.32
C ARG A 88 1.37 6.46 -8.48
N GLY A 89 2.05 7.54 -8.07
CA GLY A 89 1.56 8.91 -8.20
C GLY A 89 0.70 9.38 -7.03
N GLY A 90 0.59 8.60 -5.95
CA GLY A 90 -0.07 9.03 -4.73
C GLY A 90 0.63 10.24 -4.11
N THR A 91 -0.14 11.24 -3.70
CA THR A 91 0.38 12.44 -3.06
C THR A 91 0.95 12.12 -1.69
N LEU A 92 1.88 12.95 -1.21
CA LEU A 92 2.41 12.83 0.15
C LEU A 92 1.30 12.88 1.20
N ARG A 93 0.24 13.67 0.95
CA ARG A 93 -0.90 13.79 1.87
C ARG A 93 -1.70 12.49 1.98
N GLU A 94 -2.04 11.87 0.85
CA GLU A 94 -2.75 10.57 0.84
C GLU A 94 -1.93 9.48 1.55
N VAL A 95 -0.62 9.45 1.30
CA VAL A 95 0.29 8.51 1.97
C VAL A 95 0.31 8.75 3.48
N MET A 96 0.32 10.00 3.92
CA MET A 96 0.29 10.34 5.35
C MET A 96 -1.04 9.94 6.02
N ASP A 97 -2.16 10.15 5.32
CA ASP A 97 -3.49 9.78 5.82
C ASP A 97 -3.60 8.25 6.01
N GLU A 98 -3.07 7.46 5.07
CA GLU A 98 -3.01 6.00 5.20
C GLU A 98 -2.02 5.53 6.28
N LEU A 99 -0.93 6.27 6.47
CA LEU A 99 0.14 5.94 7.42
C LEU A 99 -0.14 6.37 8.87
N GLY A 100 -1.09 7.26 9.13
CA GLY A 100 -1.43 7.73 10.47
C GLY A 100 -0.30 8.53 11.13
N HIS A 101 -0.57 9.79 11.46
CA HIS A 101 0.40 10.83 11.86
C HIS A 101 1.26 10.54 13.12
N SER A 102 2.32 9.75 12.95
CA SER A 102 3.47 9.70 13.88
C SER A 102 4.81 9.49 13.17
N SER A 103 4.83 9.60 11.85
CA SER A 103 5.86 8.98 11.03
C SER A 103 6.19 9.77 9.76
N GLU A 104 5.86 11.07 9.69
CA GLU A 104 6.22 11.94 8.55
C GLU A 104 7.70 11.79 8.15
N LYS A 105 8.59 11.84 9.16
CA LYS A 105 10.03 11.65 8.96
C LYS A 105 10.41 10.29 8.39
N VAL A 106 9.70 9.22 8.75
CA VAL A 106 10.01 7.86 8.29
C VAL A 106 9.45 7.64 6.88
N ALA A 107 8.25 8.14 6.59
CA ALA A 107 7.67 8.10 5.25
C ALA A 107 8.55 8.87 4.25
N ILE A 108 8.91 10.11 4.60
CA ILE A 108 9.82 10.95 3.79
C ILE A 108 11.18 10.28 3.65
N LYS A 109 11.79 9.75 4.73
CA LYS A 109 13.09 9.08 4.66
C LYS A 109 13.08 7.85 3.74
N HIS A 110 12.02 7.04 3.78
CA HIS A 110 11.90 5.87 2.92
C HIS A 110 11.67 6.26 1.46
N TYR A 111 10.84 7.28 1.23
CA TYR A 111 10.63 7.83 -0.10
C TYR A 111 11.93 8.40 -0.68
N GLN A 112 12.59 9.32 0.03
CA GLN A 112 13.84 9.96 -0.39
C GLN A 112 14.90 8.96 -0.84
N ARG A 113 14.99 7.79 -0.19
CA ARG A 113 15.92 6.71 -0.58
C ARG A 113 15.65 6.12 -1.97
N ILE A 114 14.43 6.24 -2.48
CA ILE A 114 13.95 5.60 -3.72
C ILE A 114 13.72 6.66 -4.83
N VAL A 115 13.61 7.94 -4.47
CA VAL A 115 13.36 9.05 -5.41
C VAL A 115 14.38 9.10 -6.55
N ASP A 116 15.66 8.90 -6.30
CA ASP A 116 16.66 9.09 -7.36
C ASP A 116 16.46 8.11 -8.53
N GLN A 117 16.12 6.86 -8.22
CA GLN A 117 15.81 5.84 -9.24
C GLN A 117 14.43 6.08 -9.87
N HIS A 118 13.43 6.45 -9.06
CA HIS A 118 12.07 6.70 -9.53
C HIS A 118 11.97 7.95 -10.40
N ARG A 119 12.67 9.04 -10.05
CA ARG A 119 12.69 10.29 -10.80
C ARG A 119 13.17 10.06 -12.23
N SER A 120 14.20 9.23 -12.40
CA SER A 120 14.71 8.87 -13.72
C SER A 120 13.65 8.09 -14.53
N GLN A 121 12.92 7.17 -13.89
CA GLN A 121 11.84 6.41 -14.53
C GLN A 121 10.65 7.29 -14.92
N VAL A 122 10.20 8.17 -14.03
CA VAL A 122 9.08 9.09 -14.29
C VAL A 122 9.44 10.10 -15.38
N VAL A 123 10.66 10.63 -15.37
CA VAL A 123 11.12 11.53 -16.43
C VAL A 123 11.16 10.80 -17.77
N ASN A 124 11.67 9.58 -17.82
CA ASN A 124 11.66 8.79 -19.06
C ASN A 124 10.24 8.49 -19.52
N GLN A 125 9.34 8.10 -18.62
CA GLN A 125 7.94 7.83 -18.97
C GLN A 125 7.22 9.08 -19.47
N LEU A 126 7.44 10.25 -18.85
CA LEU A 126 6.89 11.52 -19.32
C LEU A 126 7.43 11.89 -20.71
N VAL A 127 8.71 11.65 -20.97
CA VAL A 127 9.32 11.86 -22.29
C VAL A 127 8.72 10.89 -23.31
N ASP A 128 8.55 9.62 -22.95
CA ASP A 128 7.95 8.60 -23.83
C ASP A 128 6.50 8.96 -24.17
N GLU A 129 5.69 9.36 -23.18
CA GLU A 129 4.30 9.82 -23.38
C GLU A 129 4.25 11.09 -24.25
N PHE A 130 5.16 12.05 -24.02
CA PHE A 130 5.22 13.28 -24.81
C PHE A 130 5.65 13.00 -26.25
N ILE A 131 6.66 12.15 -26.46
CA ILE A 131 7.09 11.71 -27.79
C ILE A 131 5.95 10.97 -28.49
N HIS A 132 5.28 10.03 -27.82
CA HIS A 132 4.17 9.27 -28.42
C HIS A 132 3.02 10.18 -28.86
N SER A 133 2.63 11.15 -28.02
CA SER A 133 1.57 12.11 -28.37
C SER A 133 1.95 13.05 -29.53
N GLN A 134 3.23 13.39 -29.70
CA GLN A 134 3.72 14.16 -30.85
C GLN A 134 3.78 13.32 -32.15
N TYR A 135 4.09 12.03 -32.04
CA TYR A 135 4.07 11.12 -33.20
C TYR A 135 2.65 10.83 -33.69
N GLU A 136 1.67 10.72 -32.79
CA GLU A 136 0.26 10.55 -33.18
C GLU A 136 -0.29 11.81 -33.89
N SER A 137 0.03 13.01 -33.39
CA SER A 137 -0.38 14.25 -34.05
C SER A 137 0.28 14.51 -35.40
N THR A 138 1.49 13.98 -35.64
CA THR A 138 2.19 14.18 -36.92
C THR A 138 1.76 13.17 -37.99
N ILE A 139 1.15 12.04 -37.62
CA ILE A 139 0.60 11.07 -38.58
C ILE A 139 -0.75 11.56 -39.13
N ASP A 140 -1.59 12.17 -38.29
CA ASP A 140 -2.88 12.75 -38.71
C ASP A 140 -2.70 13.94 -39.68
N ASP A 141 -1.65 14.75 -39.52
CA ASP A 141 -1.32 15.85 -40.44
C ASP A 141 -0.79 15.37 -41.81
N VAL A 142 -0.18 14.18 -41.88
CA VAL A 142 0.36 13.61 -43.12
C VAL A 142 -0.74 12.95 -43.96
N ASP A 143 -1.75 12.33 -43.33
CA ASP A 143 -2.84 11.64 -44.04
C ASP A 143 -3.90 12.63 -44.60
N ASN A 144 -4.03 13.82 -44.01
CA ASN A 144 -4.95 14.87 -44.48
C ASN A 144 -4.37 15.75 -45.62
N GLY A 145 -3.10 15.54 -45.99
CA GLY A 145 -2.39 16.28 -47.04
C GLY A 145 -2.49 15.68 -48.46
N TYR A 146 -3.09 14.50 -48.62
CA TYR A 146 -3.20 13.78 -49.91
C TYR A 146 -4.65 13.49 -50.31
N ALA A 147 -5.53 14.50 -50.25
CA ALA A 147 -6.87 14.43 -50.83
C ALA A 147 -7.17 15.71 -51.62
N GLY A 148 -6.43 15.93 -52.71
CA GLY A 148 -6.59 17.12 -53.54
C GLY A 148 -5.81 17.09 -54.85
N PHE A 149 -6.18 16.18 -55.75
CA PHE A 149 -6.01 16.33 -57.21
C PHE A 149 -7.20 15.68 -57.93
#